data_AF-A0A0H4VQB8-F1
#
_entry.id   AF-A0A0H4VQB8-F1
#
_cell.length_a   1.000
_cell.length_b   1.000
_cell.length_c   1.000
_cell.angle_alpha   90.00
_cell.angle_beta   90.00
_cell.angle_gamma   90.00
#
_symmetry.space_group_name_H-M   'P 1'
#
loop_
_entity.id
_entity.type
_entity.pdbx_description
1 polymer ?
#
loop_
_entity_poly.entity_id
_entity_poly.type
_entity_poly.pdbx_seq_one_letter_code
_entity_poly.pdbx_strand_id
1 'polypeptide(L)'
;MKRDWEDIKWIFEPSGSLRDIYVQDVSLADWEKVVDLLNENYPLKYGIAGEEKSFSQIDKQDIISYLTDETGEMYCRSVTIDLGGVHANCHFFLSEQIEFDINPKGVTSFEDFEKVVKFMQSISWTLEQQVTLTDENTPEFPLIKVDLKRNIHKVLTLKEALDLRSNRNSLIAKIAVLKVSLEMKLFPKEFKDQILESASETYKPVKKSKNIW
;
A
#
# COMPACT_ATOMS: atom_id res chain seq x y z
N MET A 1 25.47 -2.80 -6.78
CA MET A 1 25.12 -3.60 -7.96
C MET A 1 24.04 -2.82 -8.71
N LYS A 2 24.33 -2.34 -9.92
CA LYS A 2 23.36 -1.62 -10.74
C LYS A 2 22.36 -2.66 -11.24
N ARG A 3 21.10 -2.61 -10.79
CA ARG A 3 20.06 -3.53 -11.28
C ARG A 3 19.67 -3.09 -12.69
N ASP A 4 19.42 -4.03 -13.59
CA ASP A 4 18.89 -3.74 -14.91
C ASP A 4 17.36 -3.66 -14.84
N TRP A 5 16.74 -2.92 -15.76
CA TRP A 5 15.29 -2.86 -15.92
C TRP A 5 14.69 -4.26 -16.12
N GLU A 6 15.38 -5.12 -16.87
CA GLU A 6 14.95 -6.48 -17.15
C GLU A 6 14.73 -7.33 -15.88
N ASP A 7 15.48 -7.06 -14.80
CA ASP A 7 15.34 -7.77 -13.53
C ASP A 7 14.17 -7.27 -12.67
N ILE A 8 13.63 -6.08 -12.98
CA ILE A 8 12.69 -5.35 -12.12
C ILE A 8 11.31 -5.25 -12.78
N LYS A 9 11.25 -5.16 -14.12
CA LYS A 9 10.02 -4.88 -14.87
C LYS A 9 8.85 -5.81 -14.55
N TRP A 10 9.14 -7.05 -14.14
CA TRP A 10 8.13 -8.02 -13.71
C TRP A 10 7.26 -7.50 -12.55
N ILE A 11 7.81 -6.65 -11.67
CA ILE A 11 7.06 -6.00 -10.58
C ILE A 11 6.00 -5.08 -11.17
N PHE A 12 6.24 -4.46 -12.32
CA PHE A 12 5.34 -3.47 -12.94
C PHE A 12 4.66 -4.00 -14.20
N GLU A 13 4.60 -5.33 -14.40
CA GLU A 13 3.84 -5.91 -15.50
C GLU A 13 2.34 -5.57 -15.36
N PRO A 14 1.70 -4.98 -16.39
CA PRO A 14 0.28 -4.63 -16.32
C PRO A 14 -0.61 -5.87 -16.29
N SER A 15 -1.00 -6.31 -15.09
CA SER A 15 -1.93 -7.42 -14.83
C SER A 15 -3.40 -6.98 -14.70
N GLY A 16 -3.65 -5.67 -14.76
CA GLY A 16 -4.95 -5.06 -14.41
C GLY A 16 -5.05 -4.65 -12.93
N SER A 17 -4.07 -5.03 -12.10
CA SER A 17 -3.98 -4.61 -10.70
C SER A 17 -3.03 -3.43 -10.50
N LEU A 18 -3.21 -2.69 -9.41
CA LEU A 18 -2.30 -1.62 -8.98
C LEU A 18 -1.10 -2.18 -8.20
N ARG A 19 -0.19 -1.28 -7.78
CA ARG A 19 0.86 -1.56 -6.80
C ARG A 19 0.72 -0.59 -5.66
N ASP A 20 0.78 -1.12 -4.45
CA ASP A 20 0.43 -0.35 -3.27
C ASP A 20 1.71 -0.12 -2.47
N ILE A 21 1.98 1.13 -2.18
CA ILE A 21 3.05 1.55 -1.28
C ILE A 21 2.44 1.74 0.10
N TYR A 22 2.86 0.94 1.07
CA TYR A 22 2.36 1.01 2.44
C TYR A 22 3.38 1.60 3.41
N VAL A 23 2.86 2.37 4.36
CA VAL A 23 3.48 2.61 5.67
C VAL A 23 2.49 2.16 6.74
N GLN A 24 2.87 1.13 7.50
CA GLN A 24 2.01 0.48 8.49
C GLN A 24 2.42 0.86 9.92
N ASP A 25 1.42 0.91 10.81
CA ASP A 25 1.57 1.32 12.21
C ASP A 25 1.98 2.81 12.32
N VAL A 26 1.30 3.68 11.57
CA VAL A 26 1.51 5.14 11.62
C VAL A 26 0.58 5.82 12.62
N SER A 27 0.89 7.06 12.96
CA SER A 27 0.05 7.94 13.77
C SER A 27 -0.46 9.14 12.96
N LEU A 28 -1.41 9.90 13.50
CA LEU A 28 -1.83 11.17 12.92
C LEU A 28 -0.65 12.16 12.76
N ALA A 29 0.29 12.18 13.71
CA ALA A 29 1.49 13.02 13.61
C ALA A 29 2.42 12.57 12.46
N ASP A 30 2.41 11.30 12.09
CA ASP A 30 3.15 10.81 10.92
C ASP A 30 2.45 11.20 9.62
N TRP A 31 1.11 11.18 9.59
CA TRP A 31 0.33 11.75 8.49
C TRP A 31 0.67 13.23 8.27
N GLU A 32 0.76 14.04 9.32
CA GLU A 32 1.14 15.46 9.20
C GLU A 32 2.51 15.64 8.54
N LYS A 33 3.51 14.83 8.94
CA LYS A 33 4.86 14.88 8.34
C LYS A 33 4.86 14.47 6.87
N VAL A 34 4.06 13.46 6.50
CA VAL A 34 3.92 13.06 5.10
C VAL A 34 3.24 14.16 4.29
N VAL A 35 2.19 14.78 4.83
CA VAL A 35 1.54 15.92 4.17
C VAL A 35 2.52 17.07 3.94
N ASP A 36 3.37 17.40 4.92
CA ASP A 36 4.41 18.42 4.76
C ASP A 36 5.41 18.03 3.67
N LEU A 37 5.94 16.80 3.71
CA LEU A 37 6.82 16.27 2.67
C LEU A 37 6.20 16.40 1.27
N LEU A 38 4.93 16.02 1.13
CA LEU A 38 4.21 16.04 -0.15
C LEU A 38 4.04 17.46 -0.68
N ASN A 39 3.53 18.36 0.17
CA ASN A 39 3.29 19.76 -0.18
C ASN A 39 4.57 20.52 -0.55
N GLU A 40 5.70 20.19 0.09
CA GLU A 40 6.97 20.89 -0.13
C GLU A 40 7.71 20.40 -1.38
N ASN A 41 7.60 19.11 -1.73
CA ASN A 41 8.52 18.46 -2.66
C ASN A 41 7.89 17.96 -3.95
N TYR A 42 6.56 17.90 -4.04
CA TYR A 42 5.90 17.28 -5.18
C TYR A 42 4.76 18.14 -5.74
N PRO A 43 4.65 18.25 -7.08
CA PRO A 43 3.41 18.70 -7.70
C PRO A 43 2.31 17.69 -7.39
N LEU A 44 1.15 18.19 -6.94
CA LEU A 44 0.04 17.34 -6.55
C LEU A 44 -1.33 17.95 -6.88
N LYS A 45 -2.35 17.10 -6.88
CA LYS A 45 -3.77 17.46 -6.99
C LYS A 45 -4.52 16.84 -5.83
N TYR A 46 -4.95 17.67 -4.90
CA TYR A 46 -5.69 17.30 -3.69
C TYR A 46 -7.17 17.67 -3.84
N GLY A 47 -8.09 16.80 -3.40
CA GLY A 47 -9.51 17.10 -3.44
C GLY A 47 -10.39 15.95 -2.95
N ILE A 48 -11.69 16.05 -3.24
CA ILE A 48 -12.64 14.96 -2.99
C ILE A 48 -12.43 13.89 -4.06
N ALA A 49 -12.38 12.63 -3.64
CA ALA A 49 -12.20 11.51 -4.55
C ALA A 49 -13.31 11.47 -5.60
N GLY A 50 -12.94 11.53 -6.89
CA GLY A 50 -13.87 11.49 -8.01
C GLY A 50 -14.43 12.85 -8.46
N GLU A 51 -14.07 13.96 -7.81
CA GLU A 51 -14.46 15.30 -8.23
C GLU A 51 -13.41 15.98 -9.12
N GLU A 52 -13.84 16.88 -10.00
CA GLU A 52 -12.93 17.65 -10.88
C GLU A 52 -12.18 18.77 -10.14
N LYS A 53 -12.78 19.32 -9.07
CA LYS A 53 -12.19 20.41 -8.31
C LYS A 53 -11.04 19.88 -7.47
N SER A 54 -9.85 20.42 -7.72
CA SER A 54 -8.63 20.07 -6.98
C SER A 54 -7.79 21.29 -6.63
N PHE A 55 -6.96 21.11 -5.61
CA PHE A 55 -6.03 22.09 -5.08
C PHE A 55 -4.60 21.59 -5.26
N SER A 56 -3.64 22.49 -5.41
CA SER A 56 -2.22 22.13 -5.56
C SER A 56 -1.49 21.89 -4.23
N GLN A 57 -2.22 21.94 -3.12
CA GLN A 57 -1.72 21.67 -1.77
C GLN A 57 -2.77 20.90 -0.98
N ILE A 58 -2.31 19.98 -0.15
CA ILE A 58 -3.12 19.23 0.82
C ILE A 58 -3.37 20.14 2.02
N ASP A 59 -4.64 20.29 2.40
CA ASP A 59 -5.02 20.93 3.66
C ASP A 59 -4.87 19.92 4.81
N LYS A 60 -3.83 20.11 5.63
CA LYS A 60 -3.52 19.24 6.77
C LYS A 60 -4.70 19.16 7.75
N GLN A 61 -5.38 20.27 8.03
CA GLN A 61 -6.49 20.29 8.99
C GLN A 61 -7.69 19.51 8.47
N ASP A 62 -7.99 19.63 7.16
CA ASP A 62 -9.05 18.86 6.50
C ASP A 62 -8.76 17.36 6.57
N ILE A 63 -7.51 16.93 6.34
CA ILE A 63 -7.10 15.52 6.46
C ILE A 63 -7.25 14.98 7.88
N ILE A 64 -6.75 15.71 8.88
CA ILE A 64 -6.86 15.26 10.27
C ILE A 64 -8.33 15.20 10.71
N SER A 65 -9.14 16.17 10.29
CA SER A 65 -10.58 16.16 10.56
C SER A 65 -11.25 14.95 9.93
N TYR A 66 -10.93 14.63 8.67
CA TYR A 66 -11.44 13.45 7.99
C TYR A 66 -11.02 12.13 8.68
N LEU A 67 -9.73 11.97 8.99
CA LEU A 67 -9.20 10.72 9.58
C LEU A 67 -9.68 10.46 11.01
N THR A 68 -10.26 11.46 11.67
CA THR A 68 -10.83 11.35 13.02
C THR A 68 -12.35 11.44 13.01
N ASP A 69 -12.98 11.50 11.83
CA ASP A 69 -14.43 11.56 11.70
C ASP A 69 -15.06 10.20 12.03
N GLU A 70 -15.74 10.13 13.17
CA GLU A 70 -16.53 8.95 13.57
C GLU A 70 -17.98 9.03 13.05
N THR A 71 -18.39 10.14 12.43
CA THR A 71 -19.77 10.33 11.95
C THR A 71 -20.01 9.70 10.59
N GLY A 72 -18.96 9.61 9.75
CA GLY A 72 -19.05 9.12 8.38
C GLY A 72 -19.71 10.12 7.41
N GLU A 73 -19.88 11.38 7.83
CA GLU A 73 -20.51 12.43 7.02
C GLU A 73 -19.50 13.10 6.08
N MET A 74 -18.19 12.99 6.34
CA MET A 74 -17.17 13.59 5.49
C MET A 74 -16.89 12.74 4.23
N TYR A 75 -16.81 13.40 3.08
CA TYR A 75 -16.40 12.75 1.83
C TYR A 75 -14.93 12.36 1.83
N CYS A 76 -14.61 11.17 1.29
CA CYS A 76 -13.23 10.69 1.15
C CYS A 76 -12.37 11.70 0.38
N ARG A 77 -11.22 12.02 0.96
CA ARG A 77 -10.21 12.88 0.34
C ARG A 77 -9.21 12.02 -0.40
N SER A 78 -8.66 12.57 -1.47
CA SER A 78 -7.60 11.93 -2.23
C SER A 78 -6.57 12.93 -2.73
N VAL A 79 -5.35 12.44 -2.96
CA VAL A 79 -4.30 13.20 -3.61
C VAL A 79 -3.65 12.37 -4.72
N THR A 80 -3.45 12.98 -5.88
CA THR A 80 -2.58 12.46 -6.94
C THR A 80 -1.27 13.24 -6.93
N ILE A 81 -0.15 12.54 -6.82
CA ILE A 81 1.20 13.09 -6.72
C ILE A 81 1.94 12.77 -8.01
N ASP A 82 2.53 13.78 -8.65
CA ASP A 82 3.37 13.60 -9.84
C ASP A 82 4.83 13.39 -9.43
N LEU A 83 5.36 12.20 -9.73
CA LEU A 83 6.75 11.83 -9.49
C LEU A 83 7.64 12.05 -10.70
N GLY A 84 7.22 12.86 -11.68
CA GLY A 84 7.90 13.07 -12.96
C GLY A 84 7.37 12.15 -14.06
N GLY A 85 6.04 12.11 -14.21
CA GLY A 85 5.31 11.29 -15.19
C GLY A 85 4.74 9.98 -14.63
N VAL A 86 5.28 9.50 -13.50
CA VAL A 86 4.69 8.42 -12.71
C VAL A 86 3.77 9.04 -11.67
N HIS A 87 2.56 8.51 -11.51
CA HIS A 87 1.59 9.05 -10.56
C HIS A 87 1.39 8.11 -9.38
N ALA A 88 1.46 8.65 -8.17
CA ALA A 88 1.07 7.99 -6.94
C ALA A 88 -0.26 8.58 -6.43
N ASN A 89 -1.24 7.74 -6.15
CA ASN A 89 -2.53 8.19 -5.64
C ASN A 89 -2.68 7.75 -4.19
N CYS A 90 -3.05 8.64 -3.30
CA CYS A 90 -3.40 8.28 -1.93
C CYS A 90 -4.85 8.65 -1.67
N HIS A 91 -5.59 7.69 -1.14
CA HIS A 91 -6.89 7.90 -0.54
C HIS A 91 -6.70 7.96 0.97
N PHE A 92 -7.15 9.04 1.61
CA PHE A 92 -7.02 9.18 3.06
C PHE A 92 -8.20 8.42 3.66
N PHE A 93 -8.01 7.19 4.16
CA PHE A 93 -9.13 6.41 4.74
C PHE A 93 -8.79 5.64 6.03
N LEU A 94 -7.51 5.49 6.39
CA LEU A 94 -7.10 4.88 7.66
C LEU A 94 -6.10 5.77 8.39
N SER A 95 -6.33 5.99 9.69
CA SER A 95 -5.45 6.83 10.50
C SER A 95 -4.13 6.14 10.83
N GLU A 96 -4.11 4.80 10.84
CA GLU A 96 -2.97 3.95 11.25
C GLU A 96 -2.19 3.34 10.09
N GLN A 97 -2.59 3.63 8.84
CA GLN A 97 -1.93 3.15 7.63
C GLN A 97 -1.96 4.20 6.53
N ILE A 98 -0.80 4.45 5.92
CA ILE A 98 -0.67 5.25 4.71
C ILE A 98 -0.55 4.30 3.53
N GLU A 99 -1.28 4.58 2.46
CA GLU A 99 -1.26 3.83 1.22
C GLU A 99 -1.15 4.77 0.02
N PHE A 100 -0.28 4.42 -0.93
CA PHE A 100 -0.22 5.03 -2.25
C PHE A 100 -0.31 4.00 -3.37
N ASP A 101 -1.25 4.17 -4.27
CA ASP A 101 -1.43 3.35 -5.45
C ASP A 101 -0.61 3.88 -6.62
N ILE A 102 0.15 2.98 -7.24
CA ILE A 102 0.90 3.20 -8.48
C ILE A 102 0.26 2.36 -9.57
N ASN A 103 -0.05 2.98 -10.71
CA ASN A 103 -0.43 2.23 -11.90
C ASN A 103 0.81 1.65 -12.57
N PRO A 104 0.96 0.31 -12.68
CA PRO A 104 2.12 -0.31 -13.31
C PRO A 104 2.38 0.16 -14.74
N LYS A 105 1.32 0.53 -15.48
CA LYS A 105 1.44 1.04 -16.86
C LYS A 105 2.23 2.35 -16.93
N GLY A 106 2.33 3.10 -15.84
CA GLY A 106 3.11 4.34 -15.75
C GLY A 106 4.61 4.10 -15.49
N VAL A 107 5.03 2.88 -15.17
CA VAL A 107 6.42 2.55 -14.84
C VAL A 107 6.98 1.67 -15.95
N THR A 108 7.64 2.28 -16.94
CA THR A 108 8.03 1.59 -18.19
C THR A 108 9.54 1.49 -18.38
N SER A 109 10.30 2.09 -17.48
CA SER A 109 11.75 2.22 -17.56
C SER A 109 12.40 2.13 -16.19
N PHE A 110 13.72 1.90 -16.17
CA PHE A 110 14.51 1.98 -14.95
C PHE A 110 14.42 3.35 -14.28
N GLU A 111 14.36 4.43 -15.06
CA GLU A 111 14.25 5.78 -14.54
C GLU A 111 12.91 6.04 -13.84
N ASP A 112 11.82 5.47 -14.37
CA ASP A 112 10.51 5.51 -13.71
C ASP A 112 10.52 4.73 -12.40
N PHE A 113 11.14 3.56 -12.40
CA PHE A 113 11.34 2.78 -11.18
C PHE A 113 12.15 3.55 -10.13
N GLU A 114 13.22 4.24 -10.53
CA GLU A 114 14.01 5.06 -9.62
C GLU A 114 13.20 6.20 -9.00
N LYS A 115 12.23 6.80 -9.73
CA LYS A 115 11.32 7.81 -9.17
C LYS A 115 10.45 7.21 -8.05
N VAL A 116 9.90 6.01 -8.26
CA VAL A 116 9.11 5.29 -7.25
C VAL A 116 9.96 4.96 -6.03
N VAL A 117 11.17 4.44 -6.21
CA VAL A 117 12.07 4.10 -5.10
C VAL A 117 12.49 5.36 -4.33
N LYS A 118 12.82 6.45 -5.01
CA LYS A 118 13.15 7.74 -4.36
C LYS A 118 11.98 8.25 -3.54
N PHE A 119 10.76 8.13 -4.04
CA PHE A 119 9.55 8.47 -3.29
C PHE A 119 9.41 7.64 -2.01
N MET A 120 9.57 6.31 -2.10
CA MET A 120 9.58 5.43 -0.91
C MET A 120 10.69 5.79 0.08
N GLN A 121 11.88 6.15 -0.42
CA GLN A 121 13.02 6.58 0.41
C GLN A 121 12.74 7.89 1.13
N SER A 122 12.15 8.88 0.44
CA SER A 122 11.75 10.16 1.06
C SER A 122 10.78 9.92 2.22
N ILE A 123 9.77 9.08 2.03
CA ILE A 123 8.82 8.73 3.10
C ILE A 123 9.53 8.01 4.25
N SER A 124 10.36 7.01 3.94
CA SER A 124 11.11 6.25 4.95
C SER A 124 12.04 7.14 5.76
N TRP A 125 12.69 8.12 5.11
CA TRP A 125 13.54 9.10 5.76
C TRP A 125 12.72 10.00 6.70
N THR A 126 11.64 10.61 6.18
CA THR A 126 10.80 11.56 6.93
C THR A 126 10.16 10.92 8.16
N LEU A 127 9.74 9.66 8.06
CA LEU A 127 9.06 8.97 9.15
C LEU A 127 10.00 8.13 10.02
N GLU A 128 11.24 7.91 9.59
CA GLU A 128 12.13 6.88 10.15
C GLU A 128 11.47 5.49 10.24
N GLN A 129 10.60 5.19 9.27
CA GLN A 129 9.79 3.97 9.23
C GLN A 129 10.08 3.12 7.97
N GLN A 130 9.69 1.85 8.05
CA GLN A 130 9.72 0.95 6.89
C GLN A 130 8.59 1.32 5.92
N VAL A 131 8.92 1.35 4.64
CA VAL A 131 8.00 1.56 3.51
C VAL A 131 8.10 0.35 2.58
N THR A 132 6.96 -0.20 2.16
CA THR A 132 6.92 -1.40 1.32
C THR A 132 6.07 -1.17 0.07
N LEU A 133 6.49 -1.72 -1.07
CA LEU A 133 5.64 -1.82 -2.26
C LEU A 133 5.20 -3.27 -2.44
N THR A 134 3.91 -3.51 -2.63
CA THR A 134 3.31 -4.85 -2.77
C THR A 134 2.49 -4.97 -4.06
N ASP A 135 2.00 -6.18 -4.35
CA ASP A 135 0.83 -6.29 -5.24
C ASP A 135 -0.40 -5.69 -4.54
N GLU A 136 -1.39 -5.30 -5.33
CA GLU A 136 -2.65 -4.71 -4.85
C GLU A 136 -3.29 -5.54 -3.72
N ASN A 137 -3.64 -4.89 -2.61
CA ASN A 137 -4.27 -5.45 -1.42
C ASN A 137 -3.50 -6.62 -0.78
N THR A 138 -2.17 -6.66 -0.92
CA THR A 138 -1.32 -7.72 -0.32
C THR A 138 -0.18 -7.20 0.57
N PRO A 139 -0.47 -6.37 1.59
CA PRO A 139 0.56 -5.76 2.45
C PRO A 139 1.46 -6.78 3.17
N GLU A 140 1.03 -8.03 3.32
CA GLU A 140 1.83 -9.12 3.90
C GLU A 140 3.09 -9.46 3.08
N PHE A 141 3.06 -9.22 1.77
CA PHE A 141 4.06 -9.69 0.82
C PHE A 141 4.73 -8.51 0.10
N PRO A 142 5.70 -7.84 0.75
CA PRO A 142 6.52 -6.84 0.09
C PRO A 142 7.24 -7.41 -1.13
N LEU A 143 7.23 -6.68 -2.23
CA LEU A 143 8.10 -6.87 -3.40
C LEU A 143 9.32 -5.96 -3.30
N ILE A 144 9.12 -4.77 -2.73
CA ILE A 144 10.18 -3.81 -2.39
C ILE A 144 10.03 -3.44 -0.92
N LYS A 145 11.15 -3.32 -0.22
CA LYS A 145 11.23 -2.84 1.16
C LYS A 145 12.34 -1.80 1.29
N VAL A 146 11.99 -0.65 1.86
CA VAL A 146 12.91 0.43 2.22
C VAL A 146 12.74 0.72 3.72
N ASP A 147 13.82 0.66 4.49
CA ASP A 147 13.89 1.12 5.88
C ASP A 147 15.27 1.75 6.07
N LEU A 148 15.36 3.07 5.90
CA LEU A 148 16.64 3.77 5.91
C LEU A 148 17.29 3.77 7.30
N LYS A 149 16.49 3.80 8.37
CA LYS A 149 16.98 3.70 9.75
C LYS A 149 17.70 2.38 10.02
N ARG A 150 17.18 1.28 9.46
CA ARG A 150 17.79 -0.05 9.53
C ARG A 150 18.71 -0.38 8.36
N ASN A 151 18.97 0.57 7.47
CA ASN A 151 19.77 0.41 6.26
C ASN A 151 19.29 -0.75 5.36
N ILE A 152 17.97 -0.90 5.22
CA ILE A 152 17.33 -1.89 4.35
C ILE A 152 16.91 -1.20 3.06
N HIS A 153 17.38 -1.71 1.94
CA HIS A 153 16.86 -1.40 0.62
C HIS A 153 16.89 -2.68 -0.22
N LYS A 154 15.77 -3.41 -0.21
CA LYS A 154 15.65 -4.69 -0.88
C LYS A 154 14.50 -4.68 -1.88
N VAL A 155 14.79 -5.19 -3.08
CA VAL A 155 13.85 -5.44 -4.16
C VAL A 155 14.00 -6.91 -4.47
N LEU A 156 12.90 -7.65 -4.46
CA LEU A 156 12.93 -9.06 -4.81
C LEU A 156 13.20 -9.23 -6.30
N THR A 157 13.95 -10.28 -6.63
CA THR A 157 13.93 -10.87 -7.97
C THR A 157 12.65 -11.70 -8.17
N LEU A 158 12.23 -11.92 -9.42
CA LEU A 158 11.10 -12.80 -9.72
C LEU A 158 11.29 -14.19 -9.10
N LYS A 159 12.53 -14.71 -9.14
CA LYS A 159 12.88 -16.00 -8.54
C LYS A 159 12.65 -15.99 -7.02
N GLU A 160 13.18 -15.00 -6.30
CA GLU A 160 12.97 -14.90 -4.84
C GLU A 160 11.48 -14.79 -4.50
N ALA A 161 10.71 -14.02 -5.27
CA ALA A 161 9.27 -13.91 -5.07
C ALA A 161 8.53 -15.23 -5.28
N LEU A 162 8.87 -15.99 -6.33
CA LEU A 162 8.29 -17.31 -6.60
C LEU A 162 8.68 -18.35 -5.53
N ASP A 163 9.94 -18.32 -5.07
CA ASP A 163 10.42 -19.20 -4.01
C ASP A 163 9.68 -18.93 -2.68
N LEU A 164 9.48 -17.66 -2.33
CA LEU A 164 8.69 -17.26 -1.15
C LEU A 164 7.20 -17.66 -1.28
N ARG A 165 6.59 -17.47 -2.46
CA ARG A 165 5.18 -17.84 -2.72
C ARG A 165 4.95 -19.34 -2.69
N SER A 166 5.83 -20.13 -3.32
CA SER A 166 5.68 -21.59 -3.40
C SER A 166 5.75 -22.26 -2.02
N ASN A 167 6.71 -21.82 -1.19
CA ASN A 167 6.84 -22.27 0.19
C ASN A 167 5.58 -21.95 1.03
N ARG A 168 4.96 -20.78 0.80
CA ARG A 168 3.77 -20.35 1.54
C ARG A 168 2.48 -21.03 1.07
N ASN A 169 2.23 -21.04 -0.24
CA ASN A 169 0.99 -21.56 -0.82
C ASN A 169 0.83 -23.06 -0.55
N SER A 170 1.91 -23.84 -0.56
CA SER A 170 1.84 -25.28 -0.28
C SER A 170 1.36 -25.58 1.15
N LEU A 171 1.75 -24.77 2.14
CA LEU A 171 1.42 -25.03 3.54
C LEU A 171 0.09 -24.39 3.95
N ILE A 172 -0.09 -23.09 3.66
CA ILE A 172 -1.27 -22.34 4.09
C ILE A 172 -2.51 -22.77 3.32
N ALA A 173 -2.43 -22.96 2.00
CA ALA A 173 -3.60 -23.35 1.22
C ALA A 173 -4.12 -24.73 1.63
N LYS A 174 -3.24 -25.68 1.96
CA LYS A 174 -3.65 -27.01 2.45
C LYS A 174 -4.37 -26.93 3.79
N ILE A 175 -3.86 -26.13 4.73
CA ILE A 175 -4.47 -25.97 6.06
C ILE A 175 -5.78 -25.19 5.96
N ALA A 176 -5.82 -24.10 5.20
CA ALA A 176 -7.00 -23.26 5.03
C ALA A 176 -8.14 -24.02 4.32
N VAL A 177 -7.84 -24.72 3.21
CA VAL A 177 -8.84 -25.51 2.49
C VAL A 177 -9.38 -26.64 3.35
N LEU A 178 -8.52 -27.31 4.13
CA LEU A 178 -8.96 -28.37 5.04
C LEU A 178 -9.88 -27.80 6.13
N LYS A 179 -9.50 -26.68 6.74
CA LYS A 179 -10.29 -26.00 7.79
C LYS A 179 -11.66 -25.55 7.26
N VAL A 180 -11.68 -24.81 6.15
CA VAL A 180 -12.92 -24.33 5.51
C VAL A 180 -13.81 -25.50 5.10
N SER A 181 -13.23 -26.57 4.53
CA SER A 181 -13.99 -27.76 4.16
C SER A 181 -14.61 -28.45 5.38
N LEU A 182 -13.91 -28.48 6.51
CA LEU A 182 -14.42 -29.04 7.77
C LEU A 182 -15.55 -28.18 8.33
N GLU A 183 -15.36 -26.86 8.41
CA GLU A 183 -16.34 -25.89 8.92
C GLU A 183 -17.62 -25.88 8.05
N MET A 184 -17.49 -25.87 6.72
CA MET A 184 -18.64 -25.97 5.82
C MET A 184 -19.45 -27.27 6.01
N LYS A 185 -18.78 -28.39 6.31
CA LYS A 185 -19.43 -29.69 6.48
C LYS A 185 -20.08 -29.85 7.86
N LEU A 186 -19.43 -29.37 8.90
CA LEU A 186 -19.87 -29.55 10.29
C LEU A 186 -20.81 -28.43 10.75
N PHE A 187 -20.62 -27.22 10.23
CA PHE A 187 -21.25 -25.99 10.73
C PHE A 187 -21.68 -25.03 9.59
N PRO A 188 -22.53 -25.47 8.64
CA PRO A 188 -22.84 -24.71 7.43
C PRO A 188 -23.57 -23.38 7.69
N LYS A 189 -24.39 -23.29 8.75
CA LYS A 189 -25.10 -22.06 9.11
C LYS A 189 -24.14 -21.02 9.69
N GLU A 190 -23.32 -21.43 10.64
CA GLU A 190 -22.31 -20.57 11.27
C GLU A 190 -21.28 -20.07 10.26
N PHE A 191 -20.86 -20.93 9.31
CA PHE A 191 -19.99 -20.52 8.21
C PHE A 191 -20.63 -19.44 7.32
N LYS A 192 -21.92 -19.58 7.00
CA LYS A 192 -22.66 -18.57 6.23
C LYS A 192 -22.78 -17.25 6.99
N ASP A 193 -23.07 -17.32 8.28
CA ASP A 193 -23.18 -16.14 9.14
C ASP A 193 -21.82 -15.43 9.27
N GLN A 194 -20.71 -16.18 9.36
CA GLN A 194 -19.34 -15.64 9.34
C GLN A 194 -18.98 -14.94 8.02
N ILE A 195 -19.39 -15.48 6.87
CA ILE A 195 -19.17 -14.80 5.58
C ILE A 195 -19.93 -13.47 5.53
N LEU A 196 -21.17 -13.46 6.01
CA LEU A 196 -22.00 -12.25 6.04
C LEU A 196 -21.43 -11.22 7.01
N GLU A 197 -20.98 -11.66 8.19
CA GLU A 197 -20.35 -10.81 9.19
C GLU A 197 -19.05 -10.20 8.64
N SER A 198 -18.15 -11.03 8.08
CA SER A 198 -16.89 -10.58 7.48
C SER A 198 -17.09 -9.58 6.34
N ALA A 199 -18.18 -9.67 5.56
CA ALA A 199 -18.48 -8.71 4.51
C ALA A 199 -18.96 -7.34 5.05
N SER A 200 -19.33 -7.27 6.33
CA SER A 200 -19.82 -6.07 7.01
C SER A 200 -18.87 -5.51 8.07
N GLU A 201 -17.77 -6.22 8.35
CA GLU A 201 -16.76 -5.77 9.30
C GLU A 201 -16.00 -4.54 8.77
N THR A 202 -15.71 -3.60 9.67
CA THR A 202 -14.81 -2.49 9.38
C THR A 202 -13.42 -3.05 9.05
N TYR A 203 -12.86 -2.60 7.93
CA TYR A 203 -11.50 -2.97 7.54
C TYR A 203 -10.49 -2.60 8.64
N LYS A 204 -9.56 -3.51 8.92
CA LYS A 204 -8.48 -3.28 9.89
C LYS A 204 -7.14 -3.28 9.16
N PRO A 205 -6.28 -2.27 9.38
CA PRO A 205 -4.98 -2.22 8.75
C PRO A 205 -4.12 -3.41 9.17
N VAL A 206 -3.41 -3.97 8.20
CA VAL A 206 -2.41 -5.00 8.46
C VAL A 206 -1.22 -4.37 9.20
N LYS A 207 -0.72 -5.01 10.25
CA LYS A 207 0.46 -4.55 10.99
C LYS A 207 1.75 -4.87 10.25
N LYS A 208 2.76 -4.00 10.36
CA LYS A 208 4.10 -4.21 9.76
C LYS A 208 4.72 -5.56 10.15
N SER A 209 4.45 -6.04 11.37
CA SER A 209 4.94 -7.34 11.86
C SER A 209 4.45 -8.55 11.06
N LYS A 210 3.45 -8.38 10.18
CA LYS A 210 2.93 -9.43 9.31
C LYS A 210 3.65 -9.53 7.97
N ASN A 211 4.53 -8.59 7.63
CA ASN A 211 5.34 -8.70 6.42
C ASN A 211 6.25 -9.94 6.50
N ILE A 212 6.25 -10.76 5.45
CA ILE A 212 6.80 -12.12 5.47
C ILE A 212 8.34 -12.23 5.34
N TRP A 213 9.03 -11.12 5.08
CA TRP A 213 10.49 -10.96 5.03
C TRP A 213 10.80 -9.48 5.20
#